data_AF-A0A847EWR8-F1
#
_entry.id   AF-A0A847EWR8-F1
#
_cell.length_a   1.000
_cell.length_b   1.000
_cell.length_c   1.000
_cell.angle_alpha   90.00
_cell.angle_beta   90.00
_cell.angle_gamma   90.00
#
_symmetry.space_group_name_H-M   'P 1'
#
loop_
_entity.id
_entity.type
_entity.pdbx_description
1 polymer ?
#
loop_
_entity_poly.entity_id
_entity_poly.type
_entity_poly.pdbx_seq_one_letter_code
_entity_poly.pdbx_strand_id
1 'polypeptide(L)'
;LELCQRIKSNPETDAIPVIILTSEDSESMEMKSIQLHADRFLTKPFNILLLKGAIGQAIRVREKIRKKVQRTEMGFNYDTLVMDSANDKLIKRVVDYIKDHLEDSEMSVEDLSREVGISRVHLNRKLKEILGMSPSALIKSIRLKQAAYLLVNKKVNISEVAYKVGFSSHSYFSYNFHEFFGMSPKEFIIYYMENQDEESIRKLLE
;
A
#
# COMPACT_ATOMS: atom_id res chain seq x y z
N LEU A 1 4.93 12.35 -28.38
CA LEU A 1 5.04 10.93 -27.94
C LEU A 1 6.19 10.71 -26.96
N GLU A 2 7.38 11.29 -27.22
CA GLU A 2 8.53 11.21 -26.29
C GLU A 2 8.20 11.61 -24.85
N LEU A 3 7.43 12.70 -24.64
CA LEU A 3 6.98 13.08 -23.30
C LEU A 3 6.12 12.00 -22.62
N CYS A 4 5.19 11.38 -23.35
CA CYS A 4 4.39 10.28 -22.82
C CYS A 4 5.28 9.13 -22.37
N GLN A 5 6.26 8.78 -23.20
CA GLN A 5 7.24 7.74 -22.86
C GLN A 5 7.99 8.09 -21.57
N ARG A 6 8.53 9.31 -21.45
CA ARG A 6 9.26 9.75 -20.24
C ARG A 6 8.39 9.72 -18.98
N ILE A 7 7.13 10.16 -19.09
CA ILE A 7 6.18 10.13 -17.97
C ILE A 7 5.91 8.67 -17.56
N LYS A 8 5.63 7.80 -18.53
CA LYS A 8 5.25 6.40 -18.28
C LYS A 8 6.43 5.47 -17.92
N SER A 9 7.66 5.87 -18.23
CA SER A 9 8.86 5.10 -17.87
C SER A 9 9.49 5.49 -16.53
N ASN A 10 9.04 6.59 -15.92
CA ASN A 10 9.55 7.04 -14.62
C ASN A 10 8.60 6.60 -13.49
N PRO A 11 9.05 5.77 -12.54
CA PRO A 11 8.23 5.30 -11.41
C PRO A 11 7.58 6.41 -10.56
N GLU A 12 8.16 7.62 -10.52
CA GLU A 12 7.59 8.74 -9.77
C GLU A 12 6.42 9.41 -10.52
N THR A 13 6.29 9.18 -11.82
CA THR A 13 5.33 9.88 -12.69
C THR A 13 4.45 8.95 -13.53
N ASP A 14 4.71 7.64 -13.54
CA ASP A 14 4.02 6.66 -14.39
C ASP A 14 2.51 6.58 -14.10
N ALA A 15 2.13 6.89 -12.86
CA ALA A 15 0.77 6.95 -12.38
C ALA A 15 -0.01 8.15 -12.95
N ILE A 16 0.64 9.14 -13.55
CA ILE A 16 -0.04 10.34 -14.10
C ILE A 16 -0.85 9.94 -15.36
N PRO A 17 -2.14 10.32 -15.46
CA PRO A 17 -2.93 10.11 -16.67
C PRO A 17 -2.41 10.94 -17.83
N VAL A 18 -2.20 10.32 -18.99
CA VAL A 18 -1.75 11.00 -20.20
C VAL A 18 -2.80 10.82 -21.30
N ILE A 19 -3.38 11.94 -21.75
CA ILE A 19 -4.27 11.99 -22.92
C ILE A 19 -3.54 12.74 -24.02
N ILE A 20 -3.36 12.10 -25.16
CA ILE A 20 -2.69 12.69 -26.32
C ILE A 20 -3.74 13.37 -27.19
N LEU A 21 -3.53 14.65 -27.47
CA LEU A 21 -4.33 15.44 -28.40
C LEU A 21 -3.48 15.74 -29.63
N THR A 22 -3.89 15.28 -30.81
CA THR A 22 -3.11 15.45 -32.05
C THR A 22 -3.99 15.91 -33.21
N SER A 23 -3.43 16.58 -34.21
CA SER A 23 -4.09 16.84 -35.49
C SER A 23 -3.87 15.71 -36.51
N GLU A 24 -2.98 14.78 -36.21
CA GLU A 24 -2.64 13.66 -37.06
C GLU A 24 -3.48 12.44 -36.69
N ASP A 25 -4.35 12.02 -37.61
CA ASP A 25 -5.21 10.85 -37.48
C ASP A 25 -4.63 9.71 -38.31
N SER A 26 -3.61 9.03 -37.76
CA SER A 26 -3.03 7.85 -38.38
C SER A 26 -3.12 6.67 -37.41
N GLU A 27 -3.60 5.52 -37.91
CA GLU A 27 -3.65 4.27 -37.15
C GLU A 27 -2.28 3.92 -36.54
N SER A 28 -1.20 4.24 -37.26
CA SER A 28 0.18 4.09 -36.77
C SER A 28 0.48 4.94 -35.54
N MET A 29 -0.02 6.17 -35.46
CA MET A 29 0.20 7.05 -34.32
C MET A 29 -0.67 6.64 -33.13
N GLU A 30 -1.90 6.22 -33.38
CA GLU A 30 -2.78 5.66 -32.35
C GLU A 30 -2.17 4.39 -31.74
N MET A 31 -1.72 3.44 -32.57
CA MET A 31 -1.04 2.22 -32.11
C MET A 31 0.21 2.53 -31.29
N LYS A 32 1.03 3.48 -31.73
CA LYS A 32 2.22 3.90 -30.98
C LYS A 32 1.87 4.54 -29.64
N SER A 33 0.75 5.25 -29.55
CA SER A 33 0.27 5.83 -28.29
C SER A 33 -0.16 4.76 -27.28
N ILE A 34 -0.83 3.70 -27.76
CA ILE A 34 -1.25 2.55 -26.96
C ILE A 34 -0.02 1.79 -26.44
N GLN A 35 0.97 1.55 -27.30
CA GLN A 35 2.23 0.91 -26.92
C GLN A 35 3.01 1.70 -25.86
N LEU A 36 2.85 3.03 -25.83
CA LEU A 36 3.46 3.90 -24.82
C LEU A 36 2.58 4.07 -23.56
N HIS A 37 1.55 3.22 -23.38
CA HIS A 37 0.63 3.23 -22.25
C HIS A 37 -0.08 4.56 -22.02
N ALA A 38 -0.35 5.33 -23.10
CA ALA A 38 -1.22 6.49 -23.01
C ALA A 38 -2.65 6.05 -22.63
N ASP A 39 -3.31 6.84 -21.79
CA ASP A 39 -4.67 6.53 -21.32
C ASP A 39 -5.71 6.73 -22.42
N ARG A 40 -5.51 7.76 -23.24
CA ARG A 40 -6.32 8.05 -24.42
C ARG A 40 -5.54 8.76 -25.50
N PHE A 41 -6.03 8.60 -26.71
CA PHE A 41 -5.62 9.28 -27.93
C PHE A 41 -6.85 9.96 -28.53
N LEU A 42 -6.75 11.23 -28.89
CA LEU A 42 -7.85 12.00 -29.49
C LEU A 42 -7.32 12.88 -30.62
N THR A 43 -8.01 12.83 -31.75
CA THR A 43 -7.72 13.62 -32.93
C THR A 43 -8.51 14.93 -32.94
N LYS A 44 -7.87 16.00 -33.38
CA LYS A 44 -8.46 17.33 -33.56
C LYS A 44 -9.13 17.39 -34.93
N PRO A 45 -10.32 17.99 -35.04
CA PRO A 45 -11.12 18.58 -33.96
C PRO A 45 -11.81 17.50 -33.10
N PHE A 46 -11.72 17.63 -31.77
CA PHE A 46 -12.36 16.71 -30.83
C PHE A 46 -13.57 17.34 -30.16
N ASN A 47 -14.50 16.49 -29.72
CA ASN A 47 -15.63 16.91 -28.91
C ASN A 47 -15.16 17.18 -27.46
N ILE A 48 -15.39 18.40 -26.97
CA ILE A 48 -15.01 18.82 -25.60
C ILE A 48 -15.70 17.96 -24.53
N LEU A 49 -16.96 17.54 -24.76
CA LEU A 49 -17.68 16.68 -23.83
C LEU A 49 -17.04 15.29 -23.74
N LEU A 50 -16.59 14.75 -24.88
CA LEU A 50 -15.86 13.48 -24.94
C LEU A 50 -14.51 13.59 -24.20
N LEU A 51 -13.76 14.69 -24.39
CA LEU A 51 -12.52 14.96 -23.67
C LEU A 51 -12.75 15.04 -22.15
N LYS A 52 -13.77 15.78 -21.71
CA LYS A 52 -14.13 15.84 -20.27
C LYS A 52 -14.50 14.47 -19.71
N GLY A 53 -15.24 13.66 -20.48
CA GLY A 53 -15.56 12.28 -20.12
C GLY A 53 -14.31 11.41 -19.97
N ALA A 54 -13.38 11.49 -20.93
CA ALA A 54 -12.11 10.78 -20.90
C ALA A 54 -11.24 11.16 -19.71
N ILE A 55 -11.11 12.46 -19.41
CA ILE A 55 -10.41 12.97 -18.22
C ILE A 55 -11.06 12.41 -16.96
N GLY A 56 -12.39 12.51 -16.85
CA GLY A 56 -13.14 11.99 -15.71
C GLY A 56 -12.96 10.48 -15.51
N GLN A 57 -12.97 9.69 -16.59
CA GLN A 57 -12.71 8.25 -16.55
C GLN A 57 -11.27 7.95 -16.08
N ALA A 58 -10.27 8.63 -16.64
CA ALA A 58 -8.87 8.41 -16.31
C ALA A 58 -8.56 8.71 -14.84
N ILE A 59 -9.20 9.74 -14.27
CA ILE A 59 -9.13 10.08 -12.84
C ILE A 59 -9.87 9.03 -12.00
N ARG A 60 -11.12 8.68 -12.34
CA ARG A 60 -11.94 7.72 -11.57
C ARG A 60 -11.30 6.34 -11.46
N VAL A 61 -10.71 5.83 -12.54
CA VAL A 61 -10.02 4.53 -12.51
C VAL A 61 -8.87 4.56 -11.51
N ARG A 62 -8.07 5.64 -11.51
CA ARG A 62 -6.96 5.83 -10.57
C ARG A 62 -7.43 6.03 -9.15
N GLU A 63 -8.48 6.82 -8.92
CA GLU A 63 -9.08 6.95 -7.60
C GLU A 63 -9.61 5.62 -7.08
N LYS A 64 -10.19 4.77 -7.94
CA LYS A 64 -10.69 3.46 -7.54
C LYS A 64 -9.55 2.51 -7.18
N ILE A 65 -8.43 2.58 -7.90
CA ILE A 65 -7.20 1.87 -7.56
C ILE A 65 -6.65 2.40 -6.23
N ARG A 66 -6.42 3.72 -6.11
CA ARG A 66 -5.97 4.38 -4.87
C ARG A 66 -6.88 4.08 -3.68
N LYS A 67 -8.20 4.04 -3.85
CA LYS A 67 -9.17 3.73 -2.78
C LYS A 67 -9.19 2.24 -2.43
N LYS A 68 -8.99 1.34 -3.39
CA LYS A 68 -8.82 -0.10 -3.08
C LYS A 68 -7.53 -0.29 -2.30
N VAL A 69 -6.46 0.33 -2.79
CA VAL A 69 -5.13 0.36 -2.20
C VAL A 69 -5.23 0.94 -0.77
N GLN A 70 -5.79 2.14 -0.56
CA GLN A 70 -6.08 2.72 0.77
C GLN A 70 -6.98 1.87 1.69
N ARG A 71 -8.00 1.19 1.15
CA ARG A 71 -8.87 0.31 1.95
C ARG A 71 -8.16 -0.98 2.38
N THR A 72 -7.10 -1.35 1.66
CA THR A 72 -6.21 -2.48 1.97
C THR A 72 -4.95 -2.02 2.75
N GLU A 73 -4.66 -0.71 2.78
CA GLU A 73 -3.45 -0.06 3.30
C GLU A 73 -3.69 0.78 4.57
N MET A 74 -3.84 0.13 5.71
CA MET A 74 -3.02 0.58 6.85
C MET A 74 -2.21 -0.58 7.40
N GLY A 75 -1.59 -1.27 6.46
CA GLY A 75 -0.46 -2.14 6.68
C GLY A 75 0.27 -2.16 5.34
N PHE A 76 1.54 -1.73 5.36
CA PHE A 76 2.55 -1.87 4.30
C PHE A 76 2.04 -2.49 2.98
N ASN A 77 2.05 -1.69 1.92
CA ASN A 77 1.73 -2.19 0.59
C ASN A 77 2.89 -3.02 0.03
N TYR A 78 2.86 -4.32 0.32
CA TYR A 78 3.71 -5.30 -0.35
C TYR A 78 3.20 -5.66 -1.76
N ASP A 79 2.01 -5.21 -2.16
CA ASP A 79 1.44 -5.42 -3.49
C ASP A 79 1.98 -4.44 -4.55
N THR A 80 2.63 -3.31 -4.18
CA THR A 80 3.24 -2.36 -5.15
C THR A 80 4.62 -2.80 -5.63
N LEU A 81 5.21 -3.84 -5.03
CA LEU A 81 6.38 -4.49 -5.61
C LEU A 81 5.92 -5.23 -6.87
N VAL A 82 6.33 -4.74 -8.04
CA VAL A 82 6.09 -5.36 -9.36
C VAL A 82 6.27 -6.87 -9.24
N MET A 83 5.16 -7.60 -9.33
CA MET A 83 5.07 -9.02 -8.97
C MET A 83 5.68 -9.92 -10.06
N ASP A 84 7.01 -9.98 -10.14
CA ASP A 84 7.70 -10.84 -11.12
C ASP A 84 8.75 -11.78 -10.50
N SER A 85 9.18 -11.54 -9.24
CA SER A 85 10.19 -12.38 -8.60
C SER A 85 9.61 -13.40 -7.61
N ALA A 86 10.32 -14.53 -7.44
CA ALA A 86 9.99 -15.54 -6.43
C ALA A 86 10.01 -14.98 -4.99
N ASN A 87 10.77 -13.90 -4.75
CA ASN A 87 10.84 -13.24 -3.45
C ASN A 87 9.54 -12.46 -3.15
N ASP A 88 8.93 -11.82 -4.14
CA ASP A 88 7.68 -11.05 -3.95
C ASP A 88 6.51 -11.97 -3.60
N LYS A 89 6.43 -13.14 -4.27
CA LYS A 89 5.44 -14.19 -3.94
C LYS A 89 5.63 -14.75 -2.53
N LEU A 90 6.87 -14.84 -2.04
CA LEU A 90 7.14 -15.26 -0.67
C LEU A 90 6.62 -14.21 0.32
N ILE A 91 7.00 -12.95 0.11
CA ILE A 91 6.61 -11.85 1.01
C ILE A 91 5.10 -11.67 1.06
N LYS A 92 4.44 -11.73 -0.09
CA LYS A 92 2.98 -11.66 -0.15
C LYS A 92 2.32 -12.74 0.71
N ARG A 93 2.73 -14.00 0.57
CA ARG A 93 2.18 -15.10 1.40
C ARG A 93 2.44 -14.89 2.90
N VAL A 94 3.63 -14.43 3.27
CA VAL A 94 3.97 -14.07 4.66
C VAL A 94 2.99 -13.02 5.20
N VAL A 95 2.78 -11.95 4.43
CA VAL A 95 1.95 -10.81 4.83
C VAL A 95 0.48 -11.18 4.88
N ASP A 96 -0.01 -11.91 3.89
CA ASP A 96 -1.39 -12.38 3.81
C ASP A 96 -1.69 -13.27 5.04
N TYR A 97 -0.80 -14.21 5.36
CA TYR A 97 -0.94 -15.05 6.55
C TYR A 97 -1.01 -14.22 7.85
N ILE A 98 -0.14 -13.23 8.02
CA ILE A 98 -0.16 -12.33 9.19
C ILE A 98 -1.48 -11.56 9.28
N LYS A 99 -2.01 -11.09 8.15
CA LYS A 99 -3.27 -10.34 8.09
C LYS A 99 -4.46 -11.23 8.46
N ASP A 100 -4.47 -12.47 7.97
CA ASP A 100 -5.53 -13.43 8.25
C ASP A 100 -5.54 -13.92 9.71
N HIS A 101 -4.38 -13.88 10.37
CA HIS A 101 -4.20 -14.31 11.77
C HIS A 101 -3.83 -13.14 12.70
N LEU A 102 -4.26 -11.92 12.37
CA LEU A 102 -3.80 -10.73 13.07
C LEU A 102 -4.19 -10.72 14.55
N GLU A 103 -5.40 -11.19 14.87
CA GLU A 103 -5.98 -11.25 16.22
C GLU A 103 -5.32 -12.33 17.12
N ASP A 104 -4.60 -13.29 16.53
CA ASP A 104 -4.00 -14.42 17.26
C ASP A 104 -2.72 -14.00 18.00
N SER A 105 -2.78 -13.83 19.32
CA SER A 105 -1.61 -13.45 20.11
C SER A 105 -0.48 -14.48 20.10
N GLU A 106 -0.78 -15.74 19.80
CA GLU A 106 0.17 -16.86 19.85
C GLU A 106 0.83 -17.15 18.50
N MET A 107 0.46 -16.43 17.44
CA MET A 107 1.06 -16.60 16.11
C MET A 107 2.59 -16.52 16.19
N SER A 108 3.24 -17.60 15.79
CA SER A 108 4.69 -17.79 15.91
C SER A 108 5.40 -17.74 14.56
N VAL A 109 6.73 -17.57 14.59
CA VAL A 109 7.55 -17.63 13.37
C VAL A 109 7.53 -19.03 12.76
N GLU A 110 7.38 -20.06 13.59
CA GLU A 110 7.18 -21.45 13.17
C GLU A 110 5.94 -21.60 12.29
N ASP A 111 4.82 -20.97 12.65
CA ASP A 111 3.57 -21.04 11.89
C ASP A 111 3.73 -20.40 10.51
N LEU A 112 4.33 -19.21 10.45
CA LEU A 112 4.65 -18.56 9.17
C LEU A 112 5.57 -19.41 8.30
N SER A 113 6.58 -20.03 8.91
CA SER A 113 7.54 -20.86 8.18
C SER A 113 6.87 -22.09 7.54
N ARG A 114 5.90 -22.68 8.26
CA ARG A 114 5.08 -23.79 7.78
C ARG A 114 4.19 -23.36 6.63
N GLU A 115 3.52 -22.22 6.76
CA GLU A 115 2.65 -21.67 5.72
C GLU A 115 3.43 -21.44 4.41
N VAL A 116 4.60 -20.80 4.49
CA VAL A 116 5.34 -20.43 3.27
C VAL A 116 6.22 -21.54 2.71
N GLY A 117 6.31 -22.68 3.40
CA GLY A 117 6.99 -23.89 2.95
C GLY A 117 8.52 -23.83 3.04
N ILE A 118 9.07 -23.07 3.99
CA ILE A 118 10.53 -22.97 4.22
C ILE A 118 10.87 -23.06 5.70
N SER A 119 12.09 -23.45 6.04
CA SER A 119 12.50 -23.51 7.44
C SER A 119 12.54 -22.13 8.10
N ARG A 120 12.33 -22.07 9.42
CA ARG A 120 12.43 -20.82 10.21
C ARG A 120 13.73 -20.05 9.98
N VAL A 121 14.86 -20.76 9.90
CA VAL A 121 16.18 -20.14 9.65
C VAL A 121 16.22 -19.53 8.25
N HIS A 122 15.69 -20.23 7.24
CA HIS A 122 15.60 -19.72 5.89
C HIS A 122 14.68 -18.48 5.83
N LEU A 123 13.51 -18.53 6.47
CA LEU A 123 12.58 -17.40 6.52
C LEU A 123 13.22 -16.16 7.16
N ASN A 124 13.90 -16.33 8.30
CA ASN A 124 14.63 -15.24 8.95
C ASN A 124 15.67 -14.61 8.02
N ARG A 125 16.50 -15.44 7.38
CA ARG A 125 17.52 -14.96 6.44
C ARG A 125 16.89 -14.23 5.27
N LYS A 126 15.85 -14.79 4.65
CA LYS A 126 15.17 -14.20 3.50
C LYS A 126 14.50 -12.87 3.83
N LEU A 127 13.74 -12.77 4.92
CA LEU A 127 13.11 -11.50 5.29
C LEU A 127 14.16 -10.45 5.67
N LYS A 128 15.26 -10.84 6.31
CA LYS A 128 16.36 -9.90 6.61
C LYS A 128 17.08 -9.42 5.35
N GLU A 129 17.31 -10.31 4.37
CA GLU A 129 17.91 -9.96 3.08
C GLU A 129 17.01 -9.04 2.25
N ILE A 130 15.70 -9.29 2.21
CA ILE A 130 14.79 -8.56 1.33
C ILE A 130 14.23 -7.29 2.01
N LEU A 131 13.90 -7.36 3.30
CA LEU A 131 13.17 -6.31 4.01
C LEU A 131 13.98 -5.68 5.16
N GLY A 132 15.20 -6.16 5.41
CA GLY A 132 16.02 -5.69 6.53
C GLY A 132 15.50 -6.07 7.92
N MET A 133 14.42 -6.84 8.01
CA MET A 133 13.74 -7.13 9.28
C MET A 133 13.50 -8.63 9.51
N SER A 134 13.39 -9.01 10.79
CA SER A 134 13.05 -10.37 11.18
C SER A 134 11.55 -10.64 11.03
N PRO A 135 11.10 -11.91 10.95
CA PRO A 135 9.69 -12.26 10.90
C PRO A 135 8.90 -11.72 12.10
N SER A 136 9.47 -11.79 13.32
CA SER A 136 8.83 -11.24 14.52
C SER A 136 8.70 -9.72 14.48
N ALA A 137 9.69 -9.02 13.91
CA ALA A 137 9.60 -7.58 13.71
C ALA A 137 8.53 -7.22 12.67
N LEU A 138 8.40 -8.02 11.61
CA LEU A 138 7.37 -7.86 10.59
C LEU A 138 5.96 -8.07 11.14
N ILE A 139 5.73 -9.11 11.94
CA ILE A 139 4.44 -9.34 12.62
C ILE A 139 4.08 -8.10 13.46
N LYS A 140 5.03 -7.66 14.30
CA LYS A 140 4.83 -6.52 15.18
C LYS A 140 4.52 -5.23 14.41
N SER A 141 5.26 -4.94 13.33
CA SER A 141 5.05 -3.73 12.54
C SER A 141 3.67 -3.73 11.87
N ILE A 142 3.22 -4.87 11.33
CA ILE A 142 1.89 -5.00 10.72
C ILE A 142 0.80 -4.79 11.78
N ARG A 143 0.93 -5.41 12.96
CA ARG A 143 -0.03 -5.23 14.07
C ARG A 143 -0.13 -3.78 14.52
N LEU A 144 1.00 -3.10 14.68
CA LEU A 144 1.04 -1.69 15.11
C LEU A 144 0.45 -0.74 14.07
N LYS A 145 0.75 -0.94 12.78
CA LYS A 145 0.16 -0.16 11.69
C LYS A 145 -1.36 -0.37 11.62
N GLN A 146 -1.82 -1.62 11.78
CA GLN A 146 -3.26 -1.88 11.85
C GLN A 146 -3.91 -1.27 13.10
N ALA A 147 -3.22 -1.25 14.24
CA ALA A 147 -3.73 -0.58 15.43
C ALA A 147 -3.90 0.92 15.20
N ALA A 148 -2.90 1.57 14.60
CA ALA A 148 -2.99 2.99 14.24
C ALA A 148 -4.22 3.28 13.36
N TYR A 149 -4.53 2.40 12.40
CA TYR A 149 -5.78 2.49 11.62
C TYR A 149 -7.02 2.47 12.47
N LEU A 150 -7.10 1.48 13.34
CA LEU A 150 -8.29 1.25 14.15
C LEU A 150 -8.50 2.40 15.14
N LEU A 151 -7.44 2.92 15.74
CA LEU A 151 -7.49 4.05 16.69
C LEU A 151 -8.05 5.32 16.04
N VAL A 152 -7.72 5.55 14.78
CA VAL A 152 -8.10 6.75 14.04
C VAL A 152 -9.48 6.64 13.41
N ASN A 153 -9.76 5.51 12.75
CA ASN A 153 -10.97 5.36 11.93
C ASN A 153 -12.15 4.76 12.67
N LYS A 154 -11.89 4.07 13.78
CA LYS A 154 -12.94 3.45 14.57
C LYS A 154 -12.87 4.04 15.97
N LYS A 155 -14.01 4.54 16.48
CA LYS A 155 -14.12 5.08 17.84
C LYS A 155 -14.09 3.93 18.87
N VAL A 156 -12.99 3.18 18.90
CA VAL A 156 -12.80 1.98 19.73
C VAL A 156 -11.87 2.31 20.89
N ASN A 157 -12.04 1.62 22.01
CA ASN A 157 -11.14 1.74 23.15
C ASN A 157 -9.73 1.24 22.79
N ILE A 158 -8.68 1.94 23.23
CA ILE A 158 -7.27 1.57 22.98
C ILE A 158 -6.96 0.14 23.45
N SER A 159 -7.56 -0.30 24.56
CA SER A 159 -7.39 -1.66 25.07
C SER A 159 -8.02 -2.70 24.15
N GLU A 160 -9.19 -2.41 23.59
CA GLU A 160 -9.83 -3.30 22.61
C GLU A 160 -9.04 -3.37 21.31
N VAL A 161 -8.45 -2.26 20.86
CA VAL A 161 -7.58 -2.25 19.68
C VAL A 161 -6.36 -3.15 19.89
N ALA A 162 -5.74 -3.10 21.07
CA ALA A 162 -4.59 -3.94 21.39
C ALA A 162 -4.90 -5.44 21.18
N TYR A 163 -6.04 -5.90 21.73
CA TYR A 163 -6.46 -7.30 21.58
C TYR A 163 -6.88 -7.62 20.13
N LYS A 164 -7.57 -6.70 19.44
CA LYS A 164 -7.97 -6.85 18.02
C LYS A 164 -6.83 -6.90 17.01
N VAL A 165 -5.62 -6.56 17.42
CA VAL A 165 -4.44 -6.75 16.58
C VAL A 165 -3.49 -7.78 17.17
N GLY A 166 -3.95 -8.60 18.12
CA GLY A 166 -3.18 -9.75 18.64
C GLY A 166 -2.08 -9.39 19.63
N PHE A 167 -2.18 -8.30 20.39
CA PHE A 167 -1.34 -8.11 21.58
C PHE A 167 -1.97 -8.82 22.78
N SER A 168 -1.15 -9.55 23.53
CA SER A 168 -1.56 -10.26 24.75
C SER A 168 -1.84 -9.34 25.94
N SER A 169 -1.38 -8.09 25.91
CA SER A 169 -1.68 -7.11 26.95
C SER A 169 -1.62 -5.67 26.45
N HIS A 170 -2.41 -4.81 27.07
CA HIS A 170 -2.41 -3.36 26.81
C HIS A 170 -1.05 -2.71 27.10
N SER A 171 -0.38 -3.08 28.19
CA SER A 171 0.93 -2.50 28.55
C SER A 171 2.00 -2.82 27.52
N TYR A 172 2.03 -4.06 27.04
CA TYR A 172 2.97 -4.46 25.98
C TYR A 172 2.65 -3.74 24.66
N PHE A 173 1.37 -3.63 24.32
CA PHE A 173 0.93 -2.85 23.15
C PHE A 173 1.39 -1.38 23.23
N SER A 174 1.05 -0.68 24.31
CA SER A 174 1.36 0.75 24.46
C SER A 174 2.86 1.03 24.41
N TYR A 175 3.68 0.17 25.02
CA TYR A 175 5.13 0.25 24.93
C TYR A 175 5.62 0.10 23.48
N ASN A 176 5.21 -0.96 22.78
CA ASN A 176 5.66 -1.19 21.40
C ASN A 176 5.12 -0.13 20.43
N PHE A 177 3.92 0.41 20.69
CA PHE A 177 3.35 1.48 19.88
C PHE A 177 4.17 2.76 20.02
N HIS A 178 4.56 3.11 21.25
CA HIS A 178 5.44 4.25 21.50
C HIS A 178 6.81 4.07 20.85
N GLU A 179 7.44 2.90 21.01
CA GLU A 179 8.73 2.60 20.36
C GLU A 179 8.66 2.70 18.83
N PHE A 180 7.52 2.35 18.23
CA PHE A 180 7.36 2.33 16.77
C PHE A 180 7.00 3.70 16.18
N PHE A 181 6.11 4.46 16.84
CA PHE A 181 5.58 5.73 16.33
C PHE A 181 6.15 6.97 17.02
N GLY A 182 6.98 6.80 18.05
CA GLY A 182 7.52 7.88 18.87
C GLY A 182 6.51 8.55 19.80
N MET A 183 5.29 8.03 19.88
CA MET A 183 4.19 8.58 20.69
C MET A 183 3.24 7.47 21.15
N SER A 184 2.59 7.68 22.29
CA SER A 184 1.61 6.74 22.82
C SER A 184 0.37 6.64 21.92
N PRO A 185 -0.42 5.55 22.02
CA PRO A 185 -1.66 5.41 21.25
C PRO A 185 -2.64 6.58 21.45
N LYS A 186 -2.68 7.17 22.65
CA LYS A 186 -3.55 8.31 22.97
C LYS A 186 -3.05 9.59 22.30
N GLU A 187 -1.75 9.85 22.36
CA GLU A 187 -1.13 11.00 21.69
C GLU A 187 -1.31 10.90 20.18
N PHE A 188 -1.18 9.70 19.61
CA PHE A 188 -1.41 9.45 18.19
C PHE A 188 -2.82 9.83 17.74
N ILE A 189 -3.86 9.47 18.51
CA ILE A 189 -5.24 9.86 18.22
C ILE A 189 -5.39 11.39 18.23
N ILE A 190 -4.85 12.05 19.26
CA ILE A 190 -4.94 13.52 19.39
C ILE A 190 -4.24 14.19 18.21
N TYR A 191 -3.01 13.76 17.91
CA TYR A 191 -2.22 14.27 16.80
C TYR A 191 -2.96 14.12 15.46
N TYR A 192 -3.60 12.97 15.22
CA TYR A 192 -4.41 12.75 14.02
C TYR A 192 -5.60 13.72 13.95
N MET A 193 -6.34 13.89 15.05
CA MET A 193 -7.52 14.74 15.09
C MET A 193 -7.20 16.22 14.88
N GLU A 194 -6.05 16.69 15.37
CA GLU A 194 -5.61 18.09 15.25
C GLU A 194 -5.05 18.42 13.87
N ASN A 195 -4.37 17.48 13.21
CA ASN A 195 -3.62 17.79 11.99
C ASN A 195 -4.37 17.47 10.69
N GLN A 196 -5.38 16.58 10.68
CA GLN A 196 -6.22 16.16 9.52
C GLN A 196 -5.48 15.93 8.17
N ASP A 197 -4.16 15.87 8.18
CA ASP A 197 -3.32 15.74 7.00
C ASP A 197 -3.04 14.26 6.76
N GLU A 198 -3.89 13.66 5.92
CA GLU A 198 -3.75 12.26 5.50
C GLU A 198 -2.35 11.93 4.97
N GLU A 199 -1.61 12.91 4.40
CA GLU A 199 -0.27 12.70 3.86
C GLU A 199 0.79 12.56 4.96
N SER A 200 0.74 13.40 5.99
CA SER A 200 1.62 13.27 7.16
C SER A 200 1.37 11.97 7.92
N ILE A 201 0.11 11.54 8.00
CA ILE A 201 -0.25 10.28 8.65
C ILE A 201 0.19 9.07 7.81
N ARG A 202 0.09 9.15 6.48
CA ARG A 202 0.65 8.14 5.57
C ARG A 202 2.14 7.97 5.76
N LYS A 203 2.92 9.06 5.79
CA LYS A 203 4.36 9.00 6.04
C LYS A 203 4.73 8.38 7.39
N LEU A 204 3.91 8.60 8.42
CA LEU A 204 4.14 7.99 9.74
C LEU A 204 3.86 6.48 9.73
N LEU A 205 3.06 6.02 8.76
CA LEU A 205 2.64 4.64 8.57
C LEU A 205 3.39 3.92 7.45
N GLU A 206 4.35 4.56 6.78
CA GLU A 206 5.28 3.99 5.81
C GLU A 206 6.55 3.49 6.51
#